data_AF-A0A6G4C7U6-F1
#
_entry.id   AF-A0A6G4C7U6-F1
#
_cell.length_a   1.000
_cell.length_b   1.000
_cell.length_c   1.000
_cell.angle_alpha   90.00
_cell.angle_beta   90.00
_cell.angle_gamma   90.00
#
_symmetry.space_group_name_H-M   'P 1'
#
loop_
_entity.id
_entity.type
_entity.pdbx_description
1 polymer ?
#
loop_
_entity_poly.entity_id
_entity_poly.type
_entity_poly.pdbx_seq_one_letter_code
_entity_poly.pdbx_strand_id
1 'polypeptide(L)'
;MGSCAAPSAKGDDKFITTDYLQQCLISEGDYFEELKELFTLYCDSCPGWELNGRLIKHFTVQNEPRFTNGRWVSHPCYKVQLSNGELRPFSVEKAIDAIVKAAAADQQK
;
A
#
# COMPACT_ATOMS: atom_id res chain seq x y z
N MET A 1 -59.95 -7.05 -5.13
CA MET A 1 -59.06 -5.87 -5.02
C MET A 1 -59.04 -5.43 -3.57
N GLY A 2 -57.90 -5.56 -2.89
CA GLY A 2 -57.74 -5.20 -1.48
C GLY A 2 -56.41 -5.74 -0.98
N SER A 3 -55.42 -4.86 -0.91
CA SER A 3 -53.98 -5.14 -0.90
C SER A 3 -53.46 -5.90 0.32
N CYS A 4 -52.47 -6.74 0.05
CA CYS A 4 -51.56 -7.36 1.01
C CYS A 4 -50.85 -6.27 1.84
N ALA A 5 -50.96 -6.36 3.17
CA ALA A 5 -50.21 -5.51 4.09
C ALA A 5 -48.77 -6.03 4.22
N ALA A 6 -47.81 -5.28 3.66
CA ALA A 6 -46.39 -5.51 3.88
C ALA A 6 -46.00 -5.08 5.31
N PRO A 7 -45.23 -5.88 6.07
CA PRO A 7 -44.73 -5.43 7.37
C PRO A 7 -43.63 -4.37 7.15
N SER A 8 -43.85 -3.19 7.75
CA SER A 8 -42.84 -2.13 7.86
C SER A 8 -41.74 -2.55 8.83
N ALA A 9 -40.70 -3.20 8.33
CA ALA A 9 -39.40 -3.23 8.98
C ALA A 9 -38.62 -1.99 8.53
N LYS A 10 -38.83 -0.86 9.22
CA LYS A 10 -37.91 0.29 9.15
C LYS A 10 -36.63 -0.08 9.89
N GLY A 11 -35.76 -0.81 9.19
CA GLY A 11 -34.34 -0.91 9.51
C GLY A 11 -33.59 0.17 8.76
N ASP A 12 -33.79 1.42 9.15
CA ASP A 12 -33.03 2.57 8.61
C ASP A 12 -31.87 2.93 9.56
N ASP A 13 -31.19 1.93 10.11
CA ASP A 13 -29.80 2.09 10.54
C ASP A 13 -28.92 1.90 9.30
N LYS A 14 -28.91 2.93 8.45
CA LYS A 14 -27.88 3.03 7.41
C LYS A 14 -26.58 3.32 8.15
N PHE A 15 -25.90 2.24 8.57
CA PHE A 15 -24.50 2.23 8.98
C PHE A 15 -23.70 3.08 7.98
N ILE A 16 -23.49 4.37 8.29
CA ILE A 16 -22.37 5.12 7.74
C ILE A 16 -21.20 4.76 8.61
N THR A 17 -20.66 3.57 8.40
CA THR A 17 -19.41 3.18 9.02
C THR A 17 -18.71 2.23 8.08
N THR A 18 -17.62 2.75 7.51
CA THR A 18 -16.42 1.97 7.18
C THR A 18 -16.38 1.27 5.83
N ASP A 19 -16.38 2.04 4.73
CA ASP A 19 -15.80 1.53 3.46
C ASP A 19 -15.02 2.55 2.62
N TYR A 20 -14.78 3.78 3.10
CA TYR A 20 -13.81 4.67 2.43
C TYR A 20 -12.36 4.27 2.74
N LEU A 21 -12.01 2.99 2.58
CA LEU A 21 -10.61 2.63 2.33
C LEU A 21 -10.29 3.06 0.91
N GLN A 22 -10.12 4.38 0.72
CA GLN A 22 -9.62 4.94 -0.53
C GLN A 22 -8.26 4.30 -0.81
N GLN A 23 -8.25 3.34 -1.72
CA GLN A 23 -7.03 2.87 -2.35
C GLN A 23 -6.58 3.98 -3.28
N CYS A 24 -5.51 4.67 -2.89
CA CYS A 24 -4.90 5.68 -3.74
C CYS A 24 -4.00 4.96 -4.74
N LEU A 25 -4.29 5.13 -6.04
CA LEU A 25 -3.47 4.63 -7.12
C LEU A 25 -2.56 5.76 -7.61
N ILE A 26 -1.26 5.51 -7.60
CA ILE A 26 -0.22 6.46 -7.98
C ILE A 26 0.48 5.87 -9.20
N SER A 27 0.19 6.42 -10.38
CA SER A 27 0.73 5.95 -11.66
C SER A 27 1.52 7.02 -12.42
N GLU A 28 1.46 8.28 -12.00
CA GLU A 28 2.08 9.40 -12.69
C GLU A 28 2.35 10.59 -11.74
N GLY A 29 3.22 11.51 -12.16
CA GLY A 29 3.60 12.72 -11.41
C GLY A 29 4.93 12.59 -10.66
N ASP A 30 5.40 13.70 -10.08
CA ASP A 30 6.72 13.78 -9.41
C ASP A 30 6.84 12.76 -8.27
N TYR A 31 5.77 12.59 -7.48
CA TYR A 31 5.73 11.63 -6.39
C TYR A 31 5.85 10.17 -6.86
N PHE A 32 5.35 9.83 -8.05
CA PHE A 32 5.51 8.50 -8.62
C PHE A 32 6.97 8.22 -8.96
N GLU A 33 7.65 9.18 -9.60
CA GLU A 33 9.05 9.03 -9.97
C GLU A 33 9.96 8.96 -8.74
N GLU A 34 9.72 9.78 -7.71
CA GLU A 34 10.44 9.68 -6.43
C GLU A 34 10.28 8.31 -5.75
N LEU A 35 9.06 7.78 -5.71
CA LEU A 35 8.80 6.45 -5.15
C LEU A 35 9.45 5.33 -5.97
N LYS A 36 9.47 5.48 -7.30
CA LYS A 36 10.09 4.54 -8.23
C LYS A 36 11.60 4.54 -8.07
N GLU A 37 12.23 5.69 -7.93
CA GLU A 37 13.65 5.83 -7.63
C GLU A 37 13.99 5.16 -6.29
N LEU A 38 13.23 5.49 -5.23
CA LEU A 38 13.43 4.90 -3.91
C LEU A 38 13.27 3.37 -3.93
N PHE A 39 12.23 2.86 -4.61
CA PHE A 39 12.01 1.42 -4.71
C PHE A 39 13.10 0.72 -5.52
N THR A 40 13.59 1.34 -6.59
CA THR A 40 14.71 0.81 -7.39
C THR A 40 15.96 0.72 -6.53
N LEU A 41 16.31 1.78 -5.80
CA LEU A 41 17.46 1.80 -4.90
C LEU A 41 17.34 0.77 -3.76
N TYR A 42 16.12 0.57 -3.26
CA TYR A 42 15.82 -0.47 -2.27
C TYR A 42 16.05 -1.88 -2.83
N CYS A 43 15.58 -2.14 -4.06
CA CYS A 43 15.80 -3.42 -4.76
C CYS A 43 17.29 -3.71 -4.94
N ASP A 44 18.08 -2.69 -5.28
CA ASP A 44 19.54 -2.83 -5.45
C ASP A 44 20.25 -3.04 -4.10
N SER A 45 19.73 -2.47 -3.02
CA SER A 45 20.28 -2.61 -1.67
C SER A 45 19.93 -3.96 -1.00
N CYS A 46 18.97 -4.72 -1.53
CA CYS A 46 18.46 -5.95 -0.92
C CYS A 46 18.61 -7.15 -1.87
N PRO A 47 19.51 -8.12 -1.60
CA PRO A 47 19.64 -9.31 -2.43
C PRO A 47 18.33 -10.11 -2.47
N GLY A 48 17.91 -10.53 -3.67
CA GLY A 48 16.64 -11.23 -3.92
C GLY A 48 15.43 -10.33 -4.18
N TRP A 49 15.57 -9.01 -4.06
CA TRP A 49 14.53 -8.03 -4.45
C TRP A 49 14.71 -7.47 -5.86
N GLU A 50 15.72 -7.93 -6.59
CA GLU A 50 16.06 -7.55 -7.96
C GLU A 50 14.85 -7.50 -8.90
N LEU A 51 14.78 -6.43 -9.69
CA LEU A 51 13.71 -6.23 -10.66
C LEU A 51 13.82 -7.20 -11.86
N ASN A 52 15.00 -7.72 -12.19
CA ASN A 52 15.18 -8.71 -13.27
C ASN A 52 14.53 -8.28 -14.61
N GLY A 53 14.63 -6.98 -14.95
CA GLY A 53 14.01 -6.40 -16.15
C GLY A 53 12.50 -6.09 -16.03
N ARG A 54 11.88 -6.31 -14.86
CA ARG A 54 10.49 -5.94 -14.59
C ARG A 54 10.39 -4.43 -14.40
N LEU A 55 9.35 -3.84 -14.98
CA LEU A 55 9.07 -2.40 -14.85
C LEU A 55 8.02 -2.17 -13.78
N ILE A 56 8.15 -1.07 -13.06
CA ILE A 56 7.17 -0.61 -12.07
C ILE A 56 6.03 0.08 -12.83
N LYS A 57 4.79 -0.42 -12.68
CA LYS A 57 3.61 0.11 -13.36
C LYS A 57 2.92 1.22 -12.57
N HIS A 58 2.59 0.93 -11.31
CA HIS A 58 1.93 1.86 -10.40
C HIS A 58 2.17 1.44 -8.95
N PHE A 59 1.99 2.38 -8.05
CA PHE A 59 1.92 2.14 -6.62
C PHE A 59 0.47 2.22 -6.16
N THR A 60 0.09 1.36 -5.23
CA THR A 60 -1.21 1.39 -4.57
C THR A 60 -0.97 1.62 -3.09
N VAL A 61 -1.66 2.60 -2.50
CA VAL A 61 -1.60 2.90 -1.08
C VAL A 61 -2.95 2.57 -0.46
N GLN A 62 -2.94 1.72 0.56
CA GLN A 62 -4.13 1.39 1.33
C GLN A 62 -3.84 1.55 2.81
N ASN A 63 -4.77 2.17 3.52
CA ASN A 63 -4.74 2.24 4.98
C ASN A 63 -5.23 0.92 5.57
N GLU A 64 -4.35 0.18 6.22
CA GLU A 64 -4.71 -1.08 6.89
C GLU A 64 -4.81 -0.83 8.41
N PRO A 65 -6.01 -0.99 9.01
CA PRO A 65 -6.19 -0.85 10.45
C PRO A 65 -5.54 -2.03 11.17
N ARG A 66 -4.67 -1.74 12.13
CA ARG A 66 -4.00 -2.70 12.99
C ARG A 66 -4.33 -2.41 14.45
N PHE A 67 -4.70 -3.44 15.20
CA PHE A 67 -4.93 -3.33 16.63
C PHE A 67 -3.62 -3.59 17.37
N THR A 68 -3.04 -2.53 17.95
CA THR A 68 -1.75 -2.60 18.66
C THR A 68 -1.91 -2.00 20.06
N ASN A 69 -1.47 -2.70 21.10
CA ASN A 69 -1.49 -2.23 22.51
C ASN A 69 -2.87 -1.68 22.97
N GLY A 70 -3.96 -2.33 22.58
CA GLY A 70 -5.31 -1.92 22.98
C GLY A 70 -5.89 -0.73 22.18
N ARG A 71 -5.21 -0.27 21.12
CA ARG A 71 -5.65 0.84 20.26
C ARG A 71 -5.72 0.41 18.79
N TRP A 72 -6.71 0.95 18.08
CA TRP A 72 -6.79 0.86 16.62
C TRP A 72 -5.90 1.94 16.00
N VAL A 73 -4.90 1.51 15.24
CA VAL A 73 -3.99 2.40 14.51
C VAL A 73 -4.07 2.04 13.04
N SER A 74 -4.28 3.03 12.18
CA SER A 74 -4.30 2.84 10.73
C SER A 74 -2.91 3.12 10.16
N HIS A 75 -2.34 2.17 9.43
CA HIS A 75 -1.03 2.32 8.79
C HIS A 75 -1.14 2.32 7.27
N PRO A 76 -0.54 3.29 6.57
CA PRO A 76 -0.48 3.27 5.12
C PRO A 76 0.43 2.13 4.66
N CYS A 77 -0.13 1.23 3.85
CA CYS A 77 0.55 0.09 3.26
C CYS A 77 0.71 0.36 1.76
N TYR A 78 1.96 0.54 1.32
CA TYR A 78 2.28 0.72 -0.09
C TYR A 78 2.43 -0.66 -0.75
N LYS A 79 1.96 -0.79 -1.98
CA LYS A 79 2.10 -1.99 -2.81
C LYS A 79 2.58 -1.54 -4.18
N VAL A 80 3.58 -2.23 -4.73
CA VAL A 80 4.13 -1.95 -6.06
C VAL A 80 3.61 -3.01 -7.02
N GLN A 81 3.00 -2.57 -8.11
CA GLN A 81 2.62 -3.45 -9.20
C GLN A 81 3.72 -3.46 -10.27
N LEU A 82 4.23 -4.64 -10.57
CA LEU A 82 5.24 -4.86 -11.61
C LEU A 82 4.60 -5.24 -12.95
N SER A 83 5.37 -5.10 -14.03
CA SER A 83 4.92 -5.36 -15.41
C SER A 83 4.47 -6.80 -15.66
N ASN A 84 5.02 -7.75 -14.92
CA ASN A 84 4.64 -9.17 -14.94
C ASN A 84 3.36 -9.49 -14.15
N GLY A 85 2.70 -8.48 -13.58
CA GLY A 85 1.51 -8.64 -12.74
C GLY A 85 1.82 -8.94 -11.26
N GLU A 86 3.09 -9.08 -10.88
CA GLU A 86 3.49 -9.30 -9.49
C GLU A 86 3.18 -8.06 -8.64
N LEU A 87 2.65 -8.31 -7.44
CA LEU A 87 2.38 -7.30 -6.44
C LEU A 87 3.35 -7.50 -5.28
N ARG A 88 4.13 -6.48 -4.95
CA ARG A 88 5.06 -6.51 -3.82
C ARG A 88 4.65 -5.51 -2.75
N PRO A 89 4.65 -5.90 -1.45
CA PRO A 89 4.49 -4.94 -0.39
C PRO A 89 5.72 -4.04 -0.35
N PHE A 90 5.50 -2.75 -0.13
CA PHE A 90 6.53 -1.74 -0.03
C PHE A 90 6.29 -0.87 1.21
N SER A 91 7.37 -0.50 1.86
CA SER A 91 7.36 0.39 3.02
C SER A 91 8.50 1.37 2.82
N VAL A 92 8.15 2.64 2.69
CA VAL A 92 9.11 3.74 2.49
C VAL A 92 10.14 3.78 3.63
N GLU A 93 9.69 3.63 4.87
CA GLU A 93 10.55 3.60 6.05
C GLU A 93 11.57 2.44 5.99
N LYS A 94 11.09 1.20 5.74
CA LYS A 94 12.00 0.05 5.60
C LYS A 94 12.95 0.19 4.42
N ALA A 95 12.50 0.83 3.34
CA ALA A 95 13.32 1.07 2.18
C ALA A 95 14.51 1.98 2.52
N ILE A 96 14.23 3.11 3.18
CA ILE A 96 15.25 4.05 3.64
C ILE A 96 16.22 3.35 4.59
N ASP A 97 15.72 2.63 5.60
CA ASP A 97 16.56 1.91 6.57
C ASP A 97 17.50 0.90 5.89
N ALA A 98 17.00 0.15 4.92
CA ALA A 98 17.78 -0.82 4.18
C ALA A 98 18.86 -0.15 3.33
N ILE A 99 18.53 0.95 2.66
CA ILE A 99 19.47 1.74 1.83
C ILE A 99 20.57 2.34 2.70
N VAL A 100 20.21 2.97 3.83
CA VAL A 100 21.20 3.54 4.77
C VAL A 100 22.12 2.44 5.32
N LYS A 101 21.56 1.28 5.65
CA LYS A 101 22.34 0.14 6.12
C LYS A 101 23.29 -0.41 5.06
N ALA A 102 22.85 -0.50 3.80
CA ALA A 102 23.69 -0.92 2.68
C ALA A 102 24.84 0.08 2.44
N ALA A 103 24.52 1.38 2.39
CA ALA A 103 25.51 2.44 2.23
C ALA A 103 26.56 2.47 3.36
N ALA A 104 26.16 2.20 4.62
CA ALA A 104 27.08 2.11 5.75
C ALA A 104 28.01 0.89 5.67
N ALA A 105 27.56 -0.23 5.06
CA ALA A 105 28.39 -1.41 4.88
C ALA A 105 29.48 -1.20 3.81
N ASP A 106 29.19 -0.44 2.75
CA ASP A 106 30.15 -0.15 1.69
C ASP A 106 31.28 0.80 2.14
N GLN A 107 31.04 1.66 3.14
CA GLN A 107 32.06 2.57 3.68
C GLN A 107 33.11 1.90 4.59
N GLN A 108 32.96 0.60 4.89
CA GLN A 108 33.91 -0.16 5.72
C GLN A 108 34.89 -1.03 4.90
N LYS A 109 34.89 -0.89 3.57
CA LYS A 109 35.78 -1.62 2.67
C LYS A 109 36.86 -0.71 2.08
#